data_AF-A0A957JHF6-F1
#
_entry.id   AF-A0A957JHF6-F1
#
_cell.length_a   1.000
_cell.length_b   1.000
_cell.length_c   1.000
_cell.angle_alpha   90.00
_cell.angle_beta   90.00
_cell.angle_gamma   90.00
#
_symmetry.space_group_name_H-M   'P 1'
#
loop_
_entity.id
_entity.type
_entity.pdbx_description
1 polymer ?
#
loop_
_entity_poly.entity_id
_entity_poly.type
_entity_poly.pdbx_seq_one_letter_code
_entity_poly.pdbx_strand_id
1 'polypeptide(L)'
;MPPPTATLVPPPTETPPAGLSVQILNITLNGSTYVVNYETYGYVEQLPGTHIHFFFNTVPPEQAGMPGSGPWILYGGPRPFQGYSVNDRPAGATMMCALVANPDHSVIQGSGNCMALP
;
A
#
# COMPACT_ATOMS: atom_id res chain seq x y z
N MET A 1 -45.88 0.06 20.03
CA MET A 1 -44.52 -0.53 20.03
C MET A 1 -43.58 0.49 19.38
N PRO A 2 -42.49 0.92 20.04
CA PRO A 2 -41.45 1.68 19.38
C PRO A 2 -40.62 0.77 18.44
N PRO A 3 -40.04 1.30 17.35
CA PRO A 3 -39.19 0.52 16.45
C PRO A 3 -37.82 0.24 17.10
N PRO A 4 -37.15 -0.88 16.77
CA PRO A 4 -35.83 -1.18 17.32
C PRO A 4 -34.76 -0.26 16.71
N THR A 5 -33.94 0.33 17.58
CA THR A 5 -32.73 1.09 17.22
C THR A 5 -31.71 0.18 16.54
N ALA A 6 -31.26 0.51 15.34
CA ALA A 6 -30.17 -0.19 14.67
C ALA A 6 -28.83 0.13 15.36
N THR A 7 -28.21 -0.89 15.95
CA THR A 7 -26.83 -0.83 16.47
C THR A 7 -25.87 -0.74 15.29
N LEU A 8 -25.12 0.36 15.18
CA LEU A 8 -24.02 0.48 14.23
C LEU A 8 -22.90 -0.47 14.66
N VAL A 9 -22.71 -1.56 13.92
CA VAL A 9 -21.55 -2.45 14.09
C VAL A 9 -20.34 -1.71 13.51
N PRO A 10 -19.24 -1.51 14.26
CA PRO A 10 -18.03 -0.95 13.69
C PRO A 10 -17.52 -1.87 12.57
N PRO A 11 -16.97 -1.33 11.47
CA PRO A 11 -16.41 -2.16 10.41
C PRO A 11 -15.34 -3.09 11.00
N PRO A 12 -15.23 -4.35 10.54
CA PRO A 12 -14.19 -5.24 11.03
C PRO A 12 -12.82 -4.61 10.75
N THR A 13 -12.02 -4.42 11.80
CA THR A 13 -10.59 -4.17 11.66
C THR A 13 -10.00 -5.40 11.00
N GLU A 14 -9.60 -5.31 9.74
CA GLU A 14 -8.90 -6.39 9.04
C GLU A 14 -7.69 -6.81 9.90
N THR A 15 -7.73 -8.04 10.41
CA THR A 15 -6.57 -8.60 11.10
C THR A 15 -5.49 -8.80 10.04
N PRO A 16 -4.29 -8.22 10.20
CA PRO A 16 -3.22 -8.42 9.24
C PRO A 16 -3.00 -9.93 9.03
N PRO A 17 -2.83 -10.40 7.78
CA PRO A 17 -2.55 -11.81 7.53
C PRO A 17 -1.33 -12.26 8.34
N ALA A 18 -1.36 -13.49 8.85
CA ALA A 18 -0.25 -14.05 9.61
C ALA A 18 1.04 -14.07 8.75
N GLY A 19 1.95 -13.13 8.99
CA GLY A 19 3.16 -12.94 8.18
C GLY A 19 3.58 -11.47 8.08
N LEU A 20 4.57 -11.20 7.23
CA LEU A 20 5.01 -9.84 6.91
C LEU A 20 3.90 -9.14 6.11
N SER A 21 3.46 -7.97 6.55
CA SER A 21 2.44 -7.20 5.83
C SER A 21 2.65 -5.69 5.90
N VAL A 22 2.07 -4.97 4.95
CA VAL A 22 2.02 -3.52 4.86
C VAL A 22 0.57 -3.07 4.67
N GLN A 23 0.14 -2.05 5.41
CA GLN A 23 -1.21 -1.51 5.30
C GLN A 23 -1.14 0.00 5.06
N ILE A 24 -1.60 0.44 3.88
CA ILE A 24 -1.88 1.86 3.61
C ILE A 24 -3.10 2.27 4.44
N LEU A 25 -2.93 3.31 5.25
CA LEU A 25 -3.94 3.84 6.16
C LEU A 25 -4.70 5.03 5.58
N ASN A 26 -3.97 5.95 4.92
CA ASN A 26 -4.56 7.06 4.18
C ASN A 26 -3.59 7.56 3.10
N ILE A 27 -4.14 8.20 2.07
CA ILE A 27 -3.38 8.92 1.05
C ILE A 27 -3.91 10.34 1.00
N THR A 28 -3.02 11.31 1.14
CA THR A 28 -3.34 12.74 1.00
C THR A 28 -2.44 13.39 -0.05
N LEU A 29 -2.78 14.61 -0.46
CA LEU A 29 -1.94 15.42 -1.34
C LEU A 29 -1.30 16.55 -0.54
N ASN A 30 0.02 16.68 -0.68
CA ASN A 30 0.76 17.86 -0.26
C ASN A 30 1.25 18.58 -1.53
N GLY A 31 0.48 19.56 -1.99
CA GLY A 31 0.66 20.14 -3.31
C GLY A 31 0.41 19.09 -4.40
N SER A 32 1.46 18.75 -5.15
CA SER A 32 1.42 17.78 -6.25
C SER A 32 1.91 16.39 -5.85
N THR A 33 2.35 16.20 -4.59
CA THR A 33 2.97 14.96 -4.12
C THR A 33 1.97 14.14 -3.28
N TYR A 34 1.88 12.84 -3.56
CA TYR A 34 1.12 11.93 -2.72
C TYR A 34 1.86 11.68 -1.41
N VAL A 35 1.17 11.88 -0.29
CA VAL A 35 1.65 11.51 1.04
C VAL A 35 0.88 10.27 1.47
N VAL A 36 1.58 9.13 1.47
CA VAL A 36 1.01 7.81 1.75
C VAL A 36 1.40 7.41 3.17
N ASN A 37 0.44 7.48 4.08
CA ASN A 37 0.60 7.00 5.45
C ASN A 37 0.32 5.50 5.47
N TYR A 38 1.26 4.72 5.99
CA TYR A 38 1.16 3.27 6.05
C TYR A 38 1.81 2.73 7.34
N GLU A 39 1.45 1.50 7.68
CA GLU A 39 2.06 0.72 8.75
C GLU A 39 2.63 -0.59 8.20
N THR A 40 3.63 -1.14 8.87
CA THR A 40 4.15 -2.49 8.59
C THR A 40 3.96 -3.37 9.81
N TYR A 41 3.77 -4.66 9.56
CA TYR A 41 3.63 -5.67 10.60
C TYR A 41 4.64 -6.78 10.36
N GLY A 42 5.36 -7.16 11.41
CA GLY A 42 6.36 -8.24 11.37
C GLY A 42 7.74 -7.86 10.83
N TYR A 43 7.94 -6.61 10.39
CA TYR A 43 9.25 -6.08 9.98
C TYR A 43 9.29 -4.55 10.07
N VAL A 44 10.50 -4.00 10.03
CA VAL A 44 10.76 -2.58 9.75
C VAL A 44 11.34 -2.50 8.34
N GLU A 45 10.74 -1.67 7.49
CA GLU A 45 11.23 -1.46 6.14
C GLU A 45 12.64 -0.87 6.16
N GLN A 46 13.55 -1.46 5.40
CA GLN A 46 14.93 -0.96 5.27
C GLN A 46 15.57 -1.51 4.00
N LEU A 47 16.60 -0.80 3.52
CA LEU A 47 17.43 -1.23 2.39
C LEU A 47 18.91 -1.22 2.80
N PRO A 48 19.65 -2.32 2.58
CA PRO A 48 19.16 -3.64 2.15
C PRO A 48 18.30 -4.32 3.23
N GLY A 49 17.31 -5.12 2.83
CA GLY A 49 16.42 -5.81 3.76
C GLY A 49 15.00 -5.98 3.21
N THR A 50 14.06 -6.37 4.07
CA THR A 50 12.63 -6.37 3.74
C THR A 50 12.16 -4.93 3.58
N HIS A 51 11.44 -4.66 2.50
CA HIS A 51 11.02 -3.32 2.13
C HIS A 51 9.65 -3.35 1.43
N ILE A 52 9.20 -2.23 0.90
CA ILE A 52 7.88 -2.09 0.30
C ILE A 52 8.02 -1.70 -1.16
N HIS A 53 7.18 -2.27 -2.02
CA HIS A 53 6.97 -1.80 -3.38
C HIS A 53 5.65 -1.04 -3.46
N PHE A 54 5.71 0.25 -3.80
CA PHE A 54 4.54 1.10 -4.06
C PHE A 54 4.26 1.19 -5.55
N PHE A 55 3.01 1.03 -5.96
CA PHE A 55 2.60 1.03 -7.36
C PHE A 55 1.15 1.51 -7.53
N PHE A 56 0.79 1.93 -8.73
CA PHE A 56 -0.60 2.24 -9.07
C PHE A 56 -1.37 0.98 -9.45
N ASN A 57 -2.68 0.97 -9.23
CA ASN A 57 -3.53 -0.18 -9.56
C ASN A 57 -3.66 -0.49 -11.07
N THR A 58 -3.03 0.29 -11.94
CA THR A 58 -2.81 -0.07 -13.35
C THR A 58 -1.73 -1.14 -13.52
N VAL A 59 -0.96 -1.44 -12.48
CA VAL A 59 0.06 -2.49 -12.45
C VAL A 59 -0.48 -3.68 -11.67
N PRO A 60 -0.53 -4.89 -12.28
CA PRO A 60 -0.89 -6.10 -11.56
C PRO A 60 0.05 -6.37 -10.37
N PRO A 61 -0.44 -6.87 -9.22
CA PRO A 61 0.38 -7.22 -8.06
C PRO A 61 1.58 -8.14 -8.37
N GLU A 62 1.43 -9.06 -9.32
CA GLU A 62 2.49 -10.00 -9.74
C GLU A 62 3.57 -9.31 -10.58
N GLN A 63 3.26 -8.15 -11.16
CA GLN A 63 4.20 -7.31 -11.90
C GLN A 63 4.87 -6.24 -11.01
N ALA A 64 4.44 -6.13 -9.75
CA ALA A 64 4.88 -5.12 -8.80
C ALA A 64 6.20 -5.48 -8.09
N GLY A 65 6.98 -6.44 -8.58
CA GLY A 65 8.30 -6.85 -8.09
C GLY A 65 8.92 -7.88 -9.02
N MET A 66 10.15 -8.32 -8.78
CA MET A 66 10.84 -9.27 -9.66
C MET A 66 10.13 -10.64 -9.67
N PRO A 67 9.94 -11.26 -10.86
CA PRO A 67 10.49 -10.91 -12.18
C PRO A 67 9.67 -9.90 -13.01
N GLY A 68 8.59 -9.37 -12.45
CA GLY A 68 7.81 -8.29 -13.06
C GLY A 68 8.61 -7.01 -13.27
N SER A 69 8.16 -6.20 -14.24
CA SER A 69 8.88 -4.98 -14.68
C SER A 69 8.22 -3.67 -14.22
N GLY A 70 7.10 -3.73 -13.49
CA GLY A 70 6.42 -2.56 -12.95
C GLY A 70 5.61 -1.74 -13.96
N PRO A 71 5.45 -0.42 -13.73
CA PRO A 71 6.19 0.44 -12.79
C PRO A 71 5.88 0.24 -11.29
N TRP A 72 6.91 0.30 -10.45
CA TRP A 72 6.82 0.32 -8.98
C TRP A 72 8.04 1.06 -8.39
N ILE A 73 7.88 1.61 -7.18
CA ILE A 73 8.96 2.23 -6.42
C ILE A 73 9.31 1.32 -5.24
N LEU A 74 10.57 0.92 -5.18
CA LEU A 74 11.17 0.24 -4.04
C LEU A 74 11.45 1.25 -2.91
N TYR A 75 11.05 0.90 -1.69
CA TYR A 75 11.06 1.84 -0.59
C TYR A 75 11.38 1.19 0.77
N GLY A 76 12.45 1.67 1.40
CA GLY A 76 12.92 1.25 2.72
C GLY A 76 12.75 2.32 3.80
N GLY A 77 11.76 3.20 3.68
CA GLY A 77 11.53 4.30 4.63
C GLY A 77 12.34 5.57 4.34
N PRO A 78 12.20 6.62 5.18
CA PRO A 78 11.36 6.70 6.38
C PRO A 78 9.90 7.13 6.08
N ARG A 79 8.94 6.62 6.84
CA ARG A 79 7.50 6.98 6.74
C ARG A 79 7.27 8.50 6.90
N PRO A 80 6.28 9.09 6.19
CA PRO A 80 5.41 8.49 5.18
C PRO A 80 6.07 8.39 3.80
N PHE A 81 5.52 7.53 2.94
CA PHE A 81 5.98 7.44 1.56
C PHE A 81 5.51 8.64 0.73
N GLN A 82 6.45 9.24 -0.02
CA GLN A 82 6.23 10.45 -0.83
C GLN A 82 6.86 10.35 -2.23
N GLY A 83 7.07 9.13 -2.74
CA GLY A 83 7.81 8.89 -3.99
C GLY A 83 7.03 9.13 -5.29
N TYR A 84 5.69 9.28 -5.22
CA TYR A 84 4.86 9.58 -6.39
C TYR A 84 4.23 10.97 -6.32
N SER A 85 4.16 11.62 -7.47
CA SER A 85 3.37 12.83 -7.70
C SER A 85 2.13 12.53 -8.56
N VAL A 86 1.24 13.51 -8.65
CA VAL A 86 0.07 13.47 -9.55
C VAL A 86 0.47 13.33 -11.03
N ASN A 87 1.69 13.74 -11.40
CA ASN A 87 2.19 13.61 -12.78
C ASN A 87 2.67 12.18 -13.08
N ASP A 88 3.02 11.40 -12.06
CA ASP A 88 3.43 10.00 -12.20
C ASP A 88 2.23 9.06 -12.31
N ARG A 89 1.03 9.54 -11.93
CA ARG A 89 -0.23 8.78 -11.97
C ARG A 89 -0.57 8.43 -13.43
N PRO A 90 -0.56 7.14 -13.81
CA PRO A 90 -0.98 6.74 -15.15
C PRO A 90 -2.46 7.03 -15.40
N ALA A 91 -2.82 7.24 -16.66
CA ALA A 91 -4.22 7.35 -17.04
C ALA A 91 -5.01 6.12 -16.59
N GLY A 92 -6.10 6.32 -15.86
CA GLY A 92 -6.95 5.25 -15.33
C GLY A 92 -6.53 4.70 -13.97
N ALA A 93 -5.40 5.13 -13.39
CA ALA A 93 -5.09 4.78 -12.01
C ALA A 93 -6.10 5.45 -11.07
N THR A 94 -6.73 4.66 -10.21
CA THR A 94 -7.71 5.13 -9.21
C THR A 94 -7.27 4.84 -7.78
N MET A 95 -6.26 3.99 -7.61
CA MET A 95 -5.74 3.56 -6.32
C MET A 95 -4.22 3.47 -6.36
N MET A 96 -3.59 3.64 -5.20
CA MET A 96 -2.21 3.23 -4.97
C MET A 96 -2.18 1.98 -4.09
N CYS A 97 -1.29 1.07 -4.41
CA CYS A 97 -1.12 -0.22 -3.78
C CYS A 97 0.27 -0.34 -3.18
N ALA A 98 0.39 -1.18 -2.14
CA ALA A 98 1.65 -1.53 -1.52
C ALA A 98 1.74 -3.05 -1.32
N LEU A 99 2.92 -3.61 -1.57
CA LEU A 99 3.25 -4.99 -1.22
C LEU A 99 4.60 -5.03 -0.51
N VAL A 100 4.74 -5.98 0.42
CA VAL A 100 6.02 -6.30 1.02
C VAL A 100 6.91 -6.97 -0.03
N ALA A 101 8.17 -6.57 -0.09
CA ALA A 101 9.19 -7.14 -0.95
C ALA A 101 10.37 -7.69 -0.13
N ASN A 102 10.87 -8.84 -0.58
CA ASN A 102 12.07 -9.48 -0.05
C ASN A 102 13.33 -8.75 -0.52
N PRO A 103 14.50 -8.99 0.09
CA PRO A 103 15.76 -8.36 -0.34
C PRO A 103 16.15 -8.58 -1.81
N ASP A 104 15.63 -9.63 -2.45
CA ASP A 104 15.81 -9.93 -3.89
C ASP A 104 14.78 -9.24 -4.81
N HIS A 105 14.00 -8.31 -4.25
CA HIS A 105 12.92 -7.54 -4.89
C HIS A 105 11.71 -8.37 -5.35
N SER A 106 11.64 -9.65 -4.98
CA SER A 106 10.41 -10.44 -5.14
C SER A 106 9.33 -9.93 -4.17
N VAL A 107 8.09 -9.81 -4.64
CA VAL A 107 6.95 -9.38 -3.81
C VAL A 107 6.24 -10.57 -3.16
N ILE A 108 5.81 -10.37 -1.92
CA ILE A 108 4.97 -11.31 -1.19
C ILE A 108 3.51 -11.01 -1.55
N GLN A 109 2.88 -11.89 -2.32
CA GLN A 109 1.49 -11.69 -2.75
C GLN A 109 0.53 -11.70 -1.56
N GLY A 110 -0.47 -10.81 -1.59
CA GLY A 110 -1.45 -10.66 -0.51
C GLY A 110 -0.90 -10.04 0.79
N SER A 111 0.34 -9.53 0.78
CA SER A 111 0.96 -8.90 1.95
C SER A 111 0.57 -7.44 2.16
N GLY A 112 -0.25 -6.85 1.30
CA GLY A 112 -0.71 -5.48 1.49
C GLY A 112 -2.01 -5.17 0.78
N ASN A 113 -2.35 -3.88 0.75
CA ASN A 113 -3.63 -3.38 0.25
C ASN A 113 -3.47 -2.23 -0.77
N CYS A 114 -4.58 -1.93 -1.44
CA CYS A 114 -4.74 -0.75 -2.27
C CYS A 114 -5.67 0.25 -1.60
N MET A 115 -5.39 1.53 -1.78
CA MET A 115 -6.20 2.63 -1.27
C MET A 115 -6.51 3.63 -2.38
N ALA A 116 -7.73 4.16 -2.37
CA ALA A 116 -8.17 5.18 -3.31
C ALA A 116 -7.27 6.42 -3.26
N LEU A 117 -6.90 6.93 -4.43
CA LEU A 117 -6.21 8.20 -4.57
C LEU A 117 -7.21 9.35 -4.36
N PRO A 118 -6.77 10.48 -3.77
CA PRO A 118 -7.56 11.71 -3.75
C PRO A 118 -7.76 12.31 -5.16
#